data_AF-A0A9J7AS76-F1
#
_entry.id   AF-A0A9J7AS76-F1
#
_cell.length_a   1.000
_cell.length_b   1.000
_cell.length_c   1.000
_cell.angle_alpha   90.00
_cell.angle_beta   90.00
_cell.angle_gamma   90.00
#
_symmetry.space_group_name_H-M   'P 1'
#
loop_
_entity.id
_entity.type
_entity.pdbx_description
1 polymer ?
#
loop_
_entity_poly.entity_id
_entity_poly.type
_entity_poly.pdbx_seq_one_letter_code
_entity_poly.pdbx_strand_id
1 'polypeptide(L)'
;MEQIHGIIDNYYIAEWASISGLVISFFGFAVTIVNVVRSRDAATRAEEAAERAIRAITGIEIVDGLADAIRLLDEIQRLNRLREWALVLDRHSAFRNIVADLKANESIRKYENIGRLQSAFQHSCTMSDTIELFLEGSGTAQSVNVAQMNKVLSKEAEHLGALMVEIRTAVGAKQ
;
A
#
# COMPACT_ATOMS: atom_id res chain seq x y z
N MET A 1 -78.38 28.12 24.34
CA MET A 1 -78.03 28.22 22.90
C MET A 1 -76.58 28.69 22.70
N GLU A 2 -76.03 29.60 23.53
CA GLU A 2 -74.61 30.01 23.45
C GLU A 2 -73.59 28.92 23.82
N GLN A 3 -73.86 28.07 24.81
CA GLN A 3 -72.91 27.01 25.21
C GLN A 3 -72.69 25.91 24.15
N ILE A 4 -73.61 25.74 23.20
CA ILE A 4 -73.49 24.71 22.15
C ILE A 4 -72.60 25.19 21.00
N HIS A 5 -72.56 26.51 20.71
CA HIS A 5 -71.68 27.06 19.68
C HIS A 5 -70.20 26.97 20.06
N GLY A 6 -69.85 27.25 21.33
CA GLY A 6 -68.45 27.16 21.79
C GLY A 6 -67.87 25.74 21.80
N ILE A 7 -68.70 24.70 21.87
CA ILE A 7 -68.26 23.29 21.80
C ILE A 7 -67.99 22.87 20.35
N ILE A 8 -68.79 23.36 19.39
CA ILE A 8 -68.62 23.06 17.97
C ILE A 8 -67.35 23.74 17.42
N ASP A 9 -67.11 25.01 17.76
CA ASP A 9 -65.91 25.73 17.32
C ASP A 9 -64.62 25.12 17.89
N ASN A 10 -64.63 24.67 19.15
CA ASN A 10 -63.47 23.99 19.75
C ASN A 10 -63.17 22.63 19.09
N TYR A 11 -64.19 21.92 18.60
CA TYR A 11 -64.01 20.63 17.93
C TYR A 11 -63.33 20.80 16.57
N TYR A 12 -63.75 21.79 15.79
CA TYR A 12 -63.09 22.12 14.51
C TYR A 12 -61.63 22.56 14.72
N ILE A 13 -61.35 23.39 15.72
CA ILE A 13 -59.97 23.82 16.02
C ILE A 13 -59.11 22.63 16.43
N ALA A 14 -59.66 21.67 17.19
CA ALA A 14 -58.95 20.46 17.59
C ALA A 14 -58.64 19.52 16.41
N GLU A 15 -59.57 19.36 15.45
CA GLU A 15 -59.34 18.56 14.24
C GLU A 15 -58.28 19.20 13.33
N TRP A 16 -58.32 20.52 13.12
CA TRP A 16 -57.31 21.24 12.35
C TRP A 16 -55.92 21.20 13.02
N ALA A 17 -55.87 21.28 14.35
CA ALA A 17 -54.63 21.13 15.10
C ALA A 17 -54.04 19.71 14.95
N SER A 18 -54.89 18.68 14.92
CA SER A 18 -54.46 17.29 14.71
C SER A 18 -53.90 17.06 13.29
N ILE A 19 -54.60 17.55 12.27
CA ILE A 19 -54.19 17.42 10.86
C ILE A 19 -52.87 18.18 10.61
N SER A 20 -52.76 19.41 11.13
CA SER A 20 -51.54 20.21 10.99
C SER A 20 -50.34 19.56 11.70
N GLY A 21 -50.54 18.99 12.89
CA GLY A 21 -49.49 18.23 13.60
C GLY A 21 -49.01 17.01 12.81
N LEU A 22 -49.92 16.29 12.14
CA LEU A 22 -49.57 15.15 11.28
C LEU A 22 -48.73 15.59 10.08
N VAL A 23 -49.11 16.69 9.41
CA VAL A 23 -48.39 17.25 8.27
C VAL A 23 -46.98 17.69 8.68
N ILE A 24 -46.86 18.42 9.80
CA ILE A 24 -45.56 18.88 10.32
C ILE A 24 -44.66 17.69 10.66
N SER A 25 -45.21 16.65 11.30
CA SER A 25 -44.47 15.42 11.63
C SER A 25 -43.96 14.71 10.37
N PHE A 26 -44.81 14.57 9.34
CA PHE A 26 -44.41 13.95 8.07
C PHE A 26 -43.28 14.73 7.39
N PHE A 27 -43.38 16.07 7.36
CA PHE A 27 -42.32 16.92 6.82
C PHE A 27 -41.02 16.83 7.63
N GLY A 28 -41.09 16.85 8.96
CA GLY A 28 -39.92 16.70 9.83
C GLY A 28 -39.22 15.35 9.65
N PHE A 29 -40.01 14.28 9.50
CA PHE A 29 -39.49 12.95 9.23
C PHE A 29 -38.86 12.85 7.83
N ALA A 30 -39.48 13.44 6.81
CA ALA A 30 -38.91 13.50 5.46
C ALA A 30 -37.56 14.23 5.43
N VAL A 31 -37.44 15.37 6.12
CA VAL A 31 -36.16 16.11 6.28
C VAL A 31 -35.11 15.25 6.97
N THR A 32 -35.51 14.50 8.02
CA THR A 32 -34.61 13.60 8.74
C THR A 32 -34.09 12.48 7.84
N ILE A 33 -34.96 11.86 7.03
CA ILE A 33 -34.56 10.85 6.04
C ILE A 33 -33.53 11.43 5.05
N VAL A 34 -33.79 12.61 4.49
CA VAL A 34 -32.86 13.26 3.54
C VAL A 34 -31.50 13.52 4.19
N ASN A 35 -31.48 13.98 5.44
CA ASN A 35 -30.23 14.23 6.17
C ASN A 35 -29.45 12.94 6.46
N VAL A 36 -30.14 11.85 6.79
CA VAL A 36 -29.51 10.53 7.01
C VAL A 36 -28.92 9.99 5.71
N VAL A 37 -29.65 10.05 4.59
CA VAL A 37 -29.16 9.60 3.29
C VAL A 37 -27.93 10.41 2.86
N ARG A 38 -27.99 11.74 2.96
CA ARG A 38 -26.83 12.60 2.66
C ARG A 38 -25.62 12.33 3.55
N SER A 39 -25.85 12.08 4.83
CA SER A 39 -24.78 11.73 5.78
C SER A 39 -24.13 10.39 5.40
N ARG A 40 -24.94 9.40 4.99
CA ARG A 40 -24.46 8.11 4.52
C ARG A 40 -23.63 8.25 3.24
N ASP A 41 -24.11 9.01 2.25
CA ASP A 41 -23.36 9.24 1.00
C ASP A 41 -22.03 9.98 1.25
N ALA A 42 -22.03 10.94 2.18
CA ALA A 42 -20.80 11.63 2.58
C ALA A 42 -19.82 10.66 3.27
N ALA A 43 -20.31 9.79 4.15
CA ALA A 43 -19.50 8.78 4.82
C ALA A 43 -18.91 7.77 3.83
N THR A 44 -19.70 7.25 2.89
CA THR A 44 -19.22 6.33 1.85
C THR A 44 -18.16 6.97 0.96
N ARG A 45 -18.34 8.22 0.54
CA ARG A 45 -17.30 8.92 -0.23
C ARG A 45 -16.02 9.16 0.58
N ALA A 46 -16.15 9.44 1.87
CA ALA A 46 -15.00 9.61 2.75
C ALA A 46 -14.25 8.29 2.95
N GLU A 47 -14.96 7.17 3.12
CA GLU A 47 -14.39 5.82 3.19
C GLU A 47 -13.63 5.47 1.91
N GLU A 48 -14.24 5.66 0.74
CA GLU A 48 -13.59 5.43 -0.55
C GLU A 48 -12.35 6.30 -0.78
N ALA A 49 -12.39 7.57 -0.32
CA ALA A 49 -11.25 8.48 -0.41
C ALA A 49 -10.12 8.06 0.53
N ALA A 50 -10.45 7.66 1.76
CA ALA A 50 -9.50 7.16 2.74
C ALA A 50 -8.83 5.87 2.26
N GLU A 51 -9.59 4.91 1.73
CA GLU A 51 -9.02 3.68 1.15
C GLU A 51 -8.12 3.94 -0.05
N ARG A 52 -8.45 4.94 -0.89
CA ARG A 52 -7.58 5.38 -1.99
C ARG A 52 -6.28 5.99 -1.47
N ALA A 53 -6.36 6.84 -0.45
CA ALA A 53 -5.19 7.45 0.18
C ALA A 53 -4.28 6.40 0.83
N ILE A 54 -4.85 5.47 1.61
CA ILE A 54 -4.09 4.38 2.24
C ILE A 54 -3.38 3.54 1.19
N ARG A 55 -4.08 3.15 0.11
CA ARG A 55 -3.45 2.40 -1.00
C ARG A 55 -2.32 3.16 -1.67
N ALA A 56 -2.48 4.48 -1.87
CA ALA A 56 -1.44 5.31 -2.45
C ALA A 56 -0.21 5.40 -1.54
N ILE A 57 -0.40 5.61 -0.24
CA ILE A 57 0.67 5.64 0.77
C ILE A 57 1.43 4.32 0.77
N THR A 58 0.74 3.19 0.88
CA THR A 58 1.40 1.87 0.86
C THR A 58 2.14 1.62 -0.45
N GLY A 59 1.60 2.09 -1.58
CA GLY A 59 2.29 2.00 -2.87
C GLY A 59 3.58 2.83 -2.91
N ILE A 60 3.59 4.02 -2.32
CA ILE A 60 4.80 4.86 -2.20
C ILE A 60 5.84 4.18 -1.32
N GLU A 61 5.46 3.65 -0.16
CA GLU A 61 6.38 2.94 0.74
C GLU A 61 7.05 1.74 0.05
N ILE A 62 6.30 0.98 -0.75
CA ILE A 62 6.86 -0.13 -1.54
C ILE A 62 7.84 0.38 -2.59
N VAL A 63 7.50 1.47 -3.30
CA VAL A 63 8.37 2.08 -4.32
C VAL A 63 9.68 2.57 -3.68
N ASP A 64 9.62 3.20 -2.51
CA ASP A 64 10.80 3.68 -1.80
C ASP A 64 11.70 2.52 -1.37
N GLY A 65 11.11 1.46 -0.79
CA GLY A 65 11.87 0.25 -0.44
C GLY A 65 12.52 -0.44 -1.64
N LEU A 66 11.84 -0.49 -2.80
CA LEU A 66 12.43 -0.99 -4.05
C LEU A 66 13.58 -0.11 -4.55
N ALA A 67 13.45 1.22 -4.44
CA ALA A 67 14.52 2.14 -4.80
C ALA A 67 15.76 1.95 -3.91
N ASP A 68 15.57 1.76 -2.61
CA ASP A 68 16.67 1.46 -1.68
C ASP A 68 17.34 0.12 -1.98
N ALA A 69 16.55 -0.91 -2.30
CA ALA A 69 17.07 -2.20 -2.71
C ALA A 69 17.93 -2.10 -3.98
N ILE A 70 17.49 -1.33 -4.99
CA ILE A 70 18.26 -1.08 -6.23
C ILE A 70 19.58 -0.35 -5.91
N ARG A 71 19.54 0.69 -5.07
CA ARG A 71 20.75 1.42 -4.66
C ARG A 71 21.77 0.50 -3.98
N LEU A 72 21.32 -0.41 -3.12
CA LEU A 72 22.20 -1.39 -2.50
C LEU A 72 22.80 -2.37 -3.51
N LEU A 73 22.04 -2.82 -4.51
CA LEU A 73 22.58 -3.67 -5.59
C LEU A 73 23.68 -2.96 -6.38
N ASP A 74 23.51 -1.67 -6.69
CA ASP A 74 24.55 -0.87 -7.36
C ASP A 74 25.78 -0.66 -6.47
N GLU A 75 25.59 -0.45 -5.17
CA GLU A 75 26.68 -0.35 -4.21
C GLU A 75 27.45 -1.67 -4.11
N ILE A 76 26.75 -2.81 -4.01
CA ILE A 76 27.35 -4.15 -4.01
C ILE A 76 28.18 -4.36 -5.28
N GLN A 77 27.65 -4.01 -6.46
CA GLN A 77 28.40 -4.13 -7.72
C GLN A 77 29.69 -3.31 -7.71
N ARG A 78 29.65 -2.10 -7.17
CA ARG A 78 30.83 -1.25 -7.01
C ARG A 78 31.84 -1.89 -6.07
N LEU A 79 31.41 -2.37 -4.91
CA LEU A 79 32.26 -3.01 -3.91
C LEU A 79 32.88 -4.32 -4.41
N ASN A 80 32.13 -5.11 -5.18
CA ASN A 80 32.63 -6.31 -5.87
C ASN A 80 33.82 -5.99 -6.80
N ARG A 81 33.78 -4.85 -7.51
CA ARG A 81 34.89 -4.42 -8.38
C ARG A 81 36.12 -4.01 -7.57
N LEU A 82 35.91 -3.39 -6.41
CA LEU A 82 36.95 -3.00 -5.47
C LEU A 82 37.49 -4.17 -4.64
N ARG A 83 36.81 -5.34 -4.68
CA ARG A 83 37.12 -6.54 -3.90
C ARG A 83 37.05 -6.34 -2.38
N GLU A 84 36.19 -5.42 -1.94
CA GLU A 84 35.94 -5.12 -0.53
C GLU A 84 34.95 -6.12 0.08
N TRP A 85 35.33 -7.40 0.13
CA TRP A 85 34.41 -8.52 0.39
C TRP A 85 33.67 -8.44 1.72
N ALA A 86 34.32 -7.95 2.78
CA ALA A 86 33.67 -7.77 4.08
C ALA A 86 32.51 -6.77 3.99
N LEU A 87 32.69 -5.67 3.26
CA LEU A 87 31.65 -4.68 3.07
C LEU A 87 30.56 -5.17 2.10
N VAL A 88 30.92 -5.97 1.10
CA VAL A 88 29.96 -6.64 0.21
C VAL A 88 28.98 -7.50 1.02
N LEU A 89 29.47 -8.30 1.97
CA LEU A 89 28.62 -9.16 2.82
C LEU A 89 27.65 -8.35 3.69
N ASP A 90 28.13 -7.23 4.25
CA ASP A 90 27.28 -6.30 5.01
C ASP A 90 26.17 -5.73 4.12
N ARG A 91 26.50 -5.27 2.90
CA ARG A 91 25.51 -4.73 1.96
C ARG A 91 24.51 -5.77 1.48
N HIS A 92 24.94 -7.02 1.26
CA HIS A 92 24.01 -8.11 0.97
C HIS A 92 23.05 -8.37 2.14
N SER A 93 23.52 -8.30 3.38
CA SER A 93 22.67 -8.44 4.57
C SER A 93 21.63 -7.32 4.65
N ALA A 94 22.05 -6.07 4.43
CA ALA A 94 21.14 -4.93 4.36
C ALA A 94 20.09 -5.10 3.25
N PHE A 95 20.50 -5.54 2.05
CA PHE A 95 19.60 -5.81 0.93
C PHE A 95 18.58 -6.90 1.29
N ARG A 96 19.01 -7.99 1.91
CA ARG A 96 18.11 -9.08 2.34
C ARG A 96 17.06 -8.59 3.34
N ASN A 97 17.43 -7.69 4.26
CA ASN A 97 16.49 -7.13 5.24
C ASN A 97 15.42 -6.28 4.54
N ILE A 98 15.81 -5.38 3.63
CA ILE A 98 14.85 -4.58 2.84
C ILE A 98 13.90 -5.49 2.06
N VAL A 99 14.44 -6.52 1.41
CA VAL A 99 13.62 -7.46 0.64
C VAL A 99 12.68 -8.28 1.54
N ALA A 100 13.11 -8.66 2.74
CA ALA A 100 12.26 -9.34 3.71
C ALA A 100 11.10 -8.44 4.18
N ASP A 101 11.39 -7.17 4.49
CA ASP A 101 10.37 -6.19 4.89
C ASP A 101 9.37 -5.94 3.77
N LEU A 102 9.85 -5.77 2.53
CA LEU A 102 9.00 -5.66 1.35
C LEU A 102 8.11 -6.89 1.20
N LYS A 103 8.63 -8.12 1.38
CA LYS A 103 7.83 -9.35 1.28
C LYS A 103 6.80 -9.51 2.40
N ALA A 104 7.06 -8.95 3.58
CA ALA A 104 6.12 -8.95 4.70
C ALA A 104 4.90 -8.06 4.43
N ASN A 105 5.02 -7.08 3.53
CA ASN A 105 3.92 -6.22 3.13
C ASN A 105 2.89 -6.98 2.27
N GLU A 106 1.68 -7.22 2.78
CA GLU A 106 0.64 -7.95 2.03
C GLU A 106 0.24 -7.26 0.73
N SER A 107 0.36 -5.92 0.65
CA SER A 107 -0.01 -5.18 -0.55
C SER A 107 0.91 -5.47 -1.73
N ILE A 108 2.17 -5.88 -1.50
CA ILE A 108 3.07 -6.24 -2.59
C ILE A 108 2.64 -7.54 -3.29
N ARG A 109 1.89 -8.41 -2.60
CA ARG A 109 1.45 -9.71 -3.14
C ARG A 109 0.39 -9.56 -4.25
N LYS A 110 -0.20 -8.37 -4.36
CA LYS A 110 -1.18 -8.04 -5.40
C LYS A 110 -0.54 -7.82 -6.76
N TYR A 111 0.79 -7.66 -6.83
CA TYR A 111 1.51 -7.46 -8.08
C TYR A 111 2.01 -8.80 -8.63
N GLU A 112 1.83 -8.99 -9.93
CA GLU A 112 2.09 -10.25 -10.64
C GLU A 112 3.56 -10.69 -10.55
N ASN A 113 4.46 -9.73 -10.41
CA ASN A 113 5.89 -9.92 -10.51
C ASN A 113 6.63 -10.09 -9.16
N ILE A 114 5.93 -10.39 -8.05
CA ILE A 114 6.57 -10.59 -6.74
C ILE A 114 7.60 -11.72 -6.72
N GLY A 115 7.47 -12.71 -7.62
CA GLY A 115 8.46 -13.78 -7.79
C GLY A 115 9.87 -13.25 -8.08
N ARG A 116 9.98 -12.08 -8.71
CA ARG A 116 11.28 -11.43 -9.00
C ARG A 116 12.01 -11.02 -7.72
N LEU A 117 11.27 -10.55 -6.72
CA LEU A 117 11.82 -10.16 -5.42
C LEU A 117 12.40 -11.39 -4.69
N GLN A 118 11.74 -12.54 -4.80
CA GLN A 118 12.23 -13.81 -4.26
C GLN A 118 13.50 -14.29 -4.98
N SER A 119 13.56 -14.17 -6.31
CA SER A 119 14.76 -14.51 -7.08
C SER A 119 15.96 -13.64 -6.69
N ALA A 120 15.75 -12.32 -6.58
CA ALA A 120 16.80 -11.39 -6.16
C ALA A 120 17.31 -11.70 -4.74
N PHE A 121 16.41 -12.01 -3.80
CA PHE A 121 16.77 -12.47 -2.46
C PHE A 121 17.63 -13.74 -2.50
N GLN A 122 17.20 -14.75 -3.25
CA GLN A 122 17.92 -16.02 -3.34
C GLN A 122 19.31 -15.85 -3.94
N HIS A 123 19.43 -15.06 -5.02
CA HIS A 123 20.72 -14.74 -5.61
C HIS A 123 21.64 -14.01 -4.62
N SER A 124 21.10 -13.10 -3.80
CA SER A 124 21.86 -12.43 -2.76
C SER A 124 22.37 -13.38 -1.67
N CYS A 125 21.60 -14.40 -1.28
CA CYS A 125 22.06 -15.44 -0.35
C CYS A 125 23.20 -16.24 -0.98
N THR A 126 22.97 -16.82 -2.16
CA THR A 126 23.97 -17.65 -2.85
C THR A 126 25.28 -16.91 -3.11
N MET A 127 25.22 -15.62 -3.45
CA MET A 127 26.42 -14.79 -3.61
C MET A 127 27.16 -14.57 -2.29
N SER A 128 26.43 -14.35 -1.18
CA SER A 128 27.04 -14.19 0.14
C SER A 128 27.74 -15.48 0.56
N ASP A 129 27.07 -16.63 0.44
CA ASP A 129 27.65 -17.94 0.76
C ASP A 129 28.92 -18.19 -0.07
N THR A 130 28.90 -17.84 -1.36
CA THR A 130 30.07 -17.98 -2.25
C THR A 130 31.24 -17.11 -1.79
N ILE A 131 30.98 -15.87 -1.37
CA ILE A 131 32.01 -14.98 -0.85
C ILE A 131 32.57 -15.49 0.48
N GLU A 132 31.72 -15.96 1.39
CA GLU A 132 32.14 -16.50 2.69
C GLU A 132 33.05 -17.72 2.51
N LEU A 133 32.64 -18.69 1.69
CA LEU A 133 33.47 -19.86 1.35
C LEU A 133 34.81 -19.48 0.73
N PHE A 134 34.83 -18.42 -0.09
CA PHE A 134 36.07 -17.89 -0.66
C PHE A 134 36.98 -17.28 0.41
N LEU A 135 36.41 -16.53 1.38
CA LEU A 135 37.16 -15.90 2.47
C LEU A 135 37.71 -16.91 3.49
N GLU A 136 36.98 -17.99 3.75
CA GLU A 136 37.41 -19.08 4.65
C GLU A 136 38.56 -19.92 4.08
N GLY A 137 38.85 -19.80 2.78
CA GLY A 137 39.87 -20.61 2.10
C GLY A 137 39.50 -22.11 2.03
N SER A 138 38.24 -22.46 2.31
CA SER A 138 37.69 -23.81 2.36
C SER A 138 37.31 -24.36 0.98
N GLY A 139 37.37 -23.54 -0.07
CA GLY A 139 37.23 -23.95 -1.47
C GLY A 139 38.59 -24.04 -2.19
N THR A 140 38.76 -25.06 -3.04
CA THR A 140 39.83 -25.14 -4.06
C THR A 140 39.81 -23.86 -4.89
N ALA A 141 40.66 -22.88 -4.54
CA ALA A 141 40.70 -21.49 -5.01
C ALA A 141 40.04 -21.23 -6.38
N GLN A 142 38.71 -21.21 -6.43
CA GLN A 142 37.95 -20.83 -7.59
C GLN A 142 37.67 -19.36 -7.37
N SER A 143 38.48 -18.52 -8.02
CA SER A 143 38.38 -17.07 -7.94
C SER A 143 36.92 -16.63 -8.10
N VAL A 144 36.43 -15.80 -7.18
CA VAL A 144 35.09 -15.20 -7.28
C VAL A 144 34.95 -14.51 -8.64
N ASN A 145 34.01 -14.99 -9.48
CA ASN A 145 33.77 -14.42 -10.79
C ASN A 145 32.95 -13.13 -10.68
N VAL A 146 33.65 -12.03 -10.40
CA VAL A 146 33.09 -10.68 -10.23
C VAL A 146 32.22 -10.26 -11.41
N ALA A 147 32.66 -10.58 -12.64
CA ALA A 147 31.92 -10.22 -13.84
C ALA A 147 30.56 -10.91 -13.91
N GLN A 148 30.51 -12.21 -13.57
CA GLN A 148 29.27 -12.97 -13.52
C GLN A 148 28.34 -12.50 -12.40
N MET A 149 28.87 -12.25 -11.20
CA MET A 149 28.08 -11.73 -10.08
C MET A 149 27.45 -10.39 -10.43
N ASN A 150 28.25 -9.45 -10.93
CA ASN A 150 27.75 -8.13 -11.31
C ASN A 150 26.70 -8.21 -12.41
N LYS A 151 26.86 -9.11 -13.41
CA LYS A 151 25.85 -9.33 -14.43
C LYS A 151 24.50 -9.77 -13.85
N VAL A 152 24.52 -10.67 -12.86
CA VAL A 152 23.29 -11.11 -12.17
C VAL A 152 22.69 -9.95 -11.38
N LEU A 153 23.49 -9.21 -10.61
CA LEU A 153 23.01 -8.05 -9.83
C LEU A 153 22.39 -6.96 -10.72
N SER A 154 22.98 -6.67 -11.89
CA SER A 154 22.41 -5.69 -12.82
C SER A 154 21.04 -6.15 -13.35
N LYS A 155 20.91 -7.44 -13.67
CA LYS A 155 19.63 -8.01 -14.10
C LYS A 155 18.57 -7.93 -12.99
N GLU A 156 18.94 -8.20 -11.75
CA GLU A 156 18.02 -8.04 -10.63
C GLU A 156 17.63 -6.57 -10.39
N ALA A 157 18.56 -5.63 -10.52
CA ALA A 157 18.26 -4.20 -10.45
C ALA A 157 17.26 -3.76 -11.53
N GLU A 158 17.41 -4.25 -12.77
CA GLU A 158 16.46 -4.02 -13.86
C GLU A 158 15.07 -4.60 -13.54
N HIS A 159 15.02 -5.84 -13.02
CA HIS A 159 13.77 -6.48 -12.64
C HIS A 159 13.03 -5.73 -11.52
N LEU A 160 13.76 -5.29 -10.48
CA LEU A 160 13.20 -4.48 -9.40
C LEU A 160 12.77 -3.10 -9.90
N GLY A 161 13.53 -2.51 -10.83
CA GLY A 161 13.16 -1.26 -11.49
C GLY A 161 11.86 -1.37 -12.29
N ALA A 162 11.68 -2.47 -13.03
CA ALA A 162 10.44 -2.76 -13.74
C ALA A 162 9.24 -2.92 -12.79
N LEU A 163 9.42 -3.63 -11.67
CA LEU A 163 8.39 -3.77 -10.63
C LEU A 163 8.05 -2.41 -10.00
N MET A 164 9.06 -1.58 -9.71
CA MET A 164 8.85 -0.23 -9.18
C MET A 164 8.02 0.64 -10.12
N VAL A 165 8.28 0.56 -11.44
CA VAL A 165 7.48 1.27 -12.46
C VAL A 165 6.04 0.75 -12.50
N GLU A 166 5.84 -0.56 -12.47
CA GLU A 166 4.52 -1.20 -12.43
C GLU A 166 3.69 -0.72 -11.22
N ILE A 167 4.30 -0.67 -10.04
CA ILE A 167 3.63 -0.20 -8.83
C ILE A 167 3.32 1.29 -8.93
N ARG A 168 4.26 2.10 -9.41
CA ARG A 168 4.06 3.55 -9.58
C ARG A 168 2.93 3.86 -10.56
N THR A 169 2.82 3.13 -11.67
CA THR A 169 1.73 3.32 -12.62
C THR A 169 0.40 2.84 -12.04
N ALA A 170 0.38 1.75 -11.27
CA ALA A 170 -0.83 1.28 -10.59
C ALA A 170 -1.33 2.27 -9.52
N VAL A 171 -0.43 2.96 -8.82
CA VAL A 171 -0.77 4.03 -7.87
C VAL A 171 -1.27 5.28 -8.59
N GLY A 172 -0.57 5.70 -9.65
CA GLY A 172 -0.92 6.90 -10.41
C GLY A 172 -2.19 6.79 -11.25
N ALA A 173 -2.48 5.60 -11.81
CA ALA A 173 -3.68 5.37 -12.64
C ALA A 173 -5.00 5.31 -11.85
N LYS A 174 -4.93 5.28 -10.51
CA LYS A 174 -6.10 5.23 -9.62
C LYS A 174 -6.41 6.57 -8.92
N GLN A 175 -5.67 7.62 -9.24
CA GLN A 175 -5.94 9.00 -8.82
C GLN A 175 -6.88 9.68 -9.83
#